data_AF-A0AAD9PZB9-F1
#
_entry.id   AF-A0AAD9PZB9-F1
#
_cell.length_a   1.000
_cell.length_b   1.000
_cell.length_c   1.000
_cell.angle_alpha   90.00
_cell.angle_beta   90.00
_cell.angle_gamma   90.00
#
_symmetry.space_group_name_H-M   'P 1'
#
loop_
_entity.id
_entity.type
_entity.pdbx_description
1 polymer ?
#
loop_
_entity_poly.entity_id
_entity_poly.type
_entity_poly.pdbx_seq_one_letter_code
_entity_poly.pdbx_strand_id
1 'polypeptide(L)'
;MAGCGRGMQNPTRCHLVCIRIPKEQEREAFTNVFHWFLDLAPHLISNTLRELKNHDDDFVDDDRKNPNFTWSHDHDILMCREVLDIEPYQYKLRSPERGKAWETITSHLNATSHPKFRVTPRSVRHRYNLLTKKFQIRLNREERASGISDDNSELDNLLEEILEKEKAAKEKLDNDDEDKKKSLANEKATAEDMRKRALERVGQTAKRKGKAEGPEAEKSKSRKSRKSTGEAVEYLKERASKEIQLREQELEMRKKEHDRMSQREREKN
;
A
#
# COMPACT_ATOMS: atom_id res chain seq x y z
N MET A 1 28.22 -25.62 38.40
CA MET A 1 28.33 -26.56 37.26
C MET A 1 26.95 -26.68 36.65
N ALA A 2 26.68 -25.98 35.54
CA ALA A 2 26.64 -26.48 34.14
C ALA A 2 25.41 -27.40 33.88
N GLY A 3 24.54 -27.22 32.87
CA GLY A 3 24.41 -26.24 31.78
C GLY A 3 23.15 -26.53 30.90
N CYS A 4 22.68 -25.47 30.22
CA CYS A 4 21.92 -25.31 28.94
C CYS A 4 20.81 -26.28 28.44
N GLY A 5 19.68 -25.70 27.96
CA GLY A 5 18.79 -26.34 26.95
C GLY A 5 17.37 -25.76 26.67
N ARG A 6 17.29 -24.58 26.02
CA ARG A 6 16.21 -23.94 25.19
C ARG A 6 14.75 -24.46 25.10
N GLY A 7 13.80 -23.50 25.06
CA GLY A 7 12.61 -23.50 24.16
C GLY A 7 11.30 -22.88 24.71
N MET A 8 11.07 -21.55 24.61
CA MET A 8 10.06 -20.87 23.75
C MET A 8 8.57 -21.27 23.99
N GLN A 9 7.68 -20.44 24.54
CA GLN A 9 6.99 -19.32 23.84
C GLN A 9 6.12 -18.44 24.80
N ASN A 10 6.42 -17.12 24.80
CA ASN A 10 5.63 -15.87 24.92
C ASN A 10 4.07 -15.87 25.04
N PRO A 11 3.40 -14.71 25.30
CA PRO A 11 3.83 -13.46 25.95
C PRO A 11 2.78 -12.86 26.93
N THR A 12 3.25 -12.16 27.96
CA THR A 12 2.43 -11.20 28.71
C THR A 12 2.29 -9.87 27.97
N ARG A 13 1.06 -9.38 28.03
CA ARG A 13 0.48 -8.22 27.38
C ARG A 13 1.08 -6.92 27.97
N CYS A 14 2.02 -6.32 27.24
CA CYS A 14 2.50 -4.97 27.53
C CYS A 14 1.39 -3.94 27.30
N HIS A 15 1.16 -3.08 28.29
CA HIS A 15 0.37 -1.87 28.14
C HIS A 15 1.09 -0.90 27.19
N LEU A 16 0.61 -0.82 25.94
CA LEU A 16 0.93 0.28 25.05
C LEU A 16 0.06 1.48 25.43
N VAL A 17 0.66 2.45 26.13
CA VAL A 17 0.20 3.84 26.11
C VAL A 17 0.37 4.32 24.67
N CYS A 18 -0.74 4.59 23.97
CA CYS A 18 -0.71 5.21 22.65
C CYS A 18 -0.30 6.68 22.80
N ILE A 19 1.01 6.94 22.87
CA ILE A 19 1.57 8.26 22.59
C ILE A 19 1.35 8.50 21.09
N ARG A 20 0.47 9.45 20.78
CA ARG A 20 0.20 9.90 19.42
C ARG A 20 1.38 10.78 18.98
N ILE A 21 2.41 10.16 18.42
CA ILE A 21 3.57 10.85 17.85
C ILE A 21 3.16 11.40 16.46
N PRO A 22 3.32 12.71 16.19
CA PRO A 22 3.05 13.28 14.86
C PRO A 22 4.07 12.77 13.83
N LYS A 23 3.59 12.40 12.64
CA LYS A 23 4.36 11.79 11.53
C LYS A 23 5.30 12.77 10.78
N GLU A 24 5.97 13.65 11.51
CA GLU A 24 6.85 14.67 10.92
C GLU A 24 8.30 14.59 11.43
N GLN A 25 8.64 13.58 12.26
CA GLN A 25 10.02 13.37 12.76
C GLN A 25 10.70 12.08 12.31
N GLU A 26 10.03 11.18 11.59
CA GLU A 26 10.67 9.94 11.11
C GLU A 26 11.51 10.14 9.85
N ARG A 27 11.26 11.20 9.07
CA ARG A 27 12.09 11.51 7.89
C ARG A 27 13.49 11.98 8.27
N GLU A 28 13.62 12.77 9.35
CA GLU A 28 14.91 13.32 9.77
C GLU A 28 15.81 12.30 10.46
N ALA A 29 15.23 11.31 11.17
CA ALA A 29 16.01 10.23 11.78
C ALA A 29 16.59 9.25 10.73
N PHE A 30 15.82 8.94 9.68
CA PHE A 30 16.32 8.10 8.58
C PHE A 30 17.37 8.82 7.74
N THR A 31 17.21 10.11 7.45
CA THR A 31 18.24 10.88 6.73
C THR A 31 19.49 11.08 7.56
N ASN A 32 19.38 11.26 8.89
CA ASN A 32 20.56 11.42 9.76
C ASN A 32 21.34 10.13 9.97
N VAL A 33 20.69 8.95 10.02
CA VAL A 33 21.41 7.67 10.05
C VAL A 33 22.07 7.37 8.69
N PHE A 34 21.43 7.75 7.58
CA PHE A 34 22.01 7.61 6.24
C PHE A 34 23.22 8.55 6.02
N HIS A 35 23.14 9.79 6.51
CA HIS A 35 24.27 10.73 6.50
C HIS A 35 25.39 10.32 7.45
N TRP A 36 25.07 9.81 8.64
CA TRP A 36 26.09 9.28 9.57
C TRP A 36 26.82 8.05 8.99
N PHE A 37 26.12 7.18 8.24
CA PHE A 37 26.74 6.07 7.52
C PHE A 37 27.61 6.53 6.34
N LEU A 38 27.25 7.65 5.69
CA LEU A 38 28.03 8.30 4.64
C LEU A 38 29.31 8.98 5.18
N ASP A 39 29.29 9.49 6.41
CA ASP A 39 30.44 10.18 7.02
C ASP A 39 31.44 9.27 7.75
N LEU A 40 31.01 8.11 8.28
CA LEU A 40 31.89 7.27 9.13
C LEU A 40 32.73 6.24 8.36
N ALA A 41 32.43 5.94 7.09
CA ALA A 41 33.21 4.95 6.33
C ALA A 41 33.08 5.10 4.79
N PRO A 42 33.68 6.16 4.18
CA PRO A 42 33.66 6.35 2.73
C PRO A 42 34.33 5.18 1.94
N HIS A 43 35.17 4.37 2.59
CA HIS A 43 35.84 3.22 2.00
C HIS A 43 34.94 1.97 1.85
N LEU A 44 33.89 1.82 2.68
CA LEU A 44 32.93 0.71 2.60
C LEU A 44 31.81 1.00 1.58
N ILE A 45 31.49 2.27 1.35
CA ILE A 45 30.64 2.73 0.24
C ILE A 45 31.38 2.54 -1.08
N SER A 46 32.69 2.78 -1.11
CA SER A 46 33.51 2.60 -2.31
C SER A 46 33.59 1.15 -2.76
N ASN A 47 33.63 0.17 -1.84
CA ASN A 47 33.63 -1.24 -2.21
C ASN A 47 32.26 -1.76 -2.62
N THR A 48 31.18 -1.33 -1.97
CA THR A 48 29.80 -1.71 -2.37
C THR A 48 29.35 -1.03 -3.67
N LEU A 49 29.73 0.24 -3.92
CA LEU A 49 29.54 0.89 -5.22
C LEU A 49 30.48 0.37 -6.31
N ARG A 50 31.65 -0.20 -5.95
CA ARG A 50 32.53 -0.88 -6.89
C ARG A 50 32.03 -2.29 -7.22
N GLU A 51 31.42 -2.98 -6.27
CA GLU A 51 30.74 -4.27 -6.48
C GLU A 51 29.45 -4.12 -7.29
N LEU A 52 28.70 -3.03 -7.11
CA LEU A 52 27.58 -2.68 -8.00
C LEU A 52 28.03 -2.20 -9.39
N LYS A 53 29.26 -1.70 -9.53
CA LYS A 53 29.81 -1.24 -10.82
C LYS A 53 30.40 -2.37 -11.67
N ASN A 54 30.63 -3.55 -11.09
CA ASN A 54 31.31 -4.67 -11.76
C ASN A 54 30.39 -5.89 -12.02
N HIS A 55 29.08 -5.77 -11.82
CA HIS A 55 28.13 -6.84 -12.12
C HIS A 55 27.26 -6.56 -13.38
N ASP A 56 27.49 -5.43 -14.07
CA ASP A 56 26.68 -5.02 -15.23
C ASP A 56 27.31 -5.34 -16.60
N ASP A 57 28.52 -5.90 -16.66
CA ASP A 57 29.26 -6.11 -17.92
C ASP A 57 29.14 -7.53 -18.53
N ASP A 58 28.40 -8.46 -17.93
CA ASP A 58 28.24 -9.84 -18.44
C ASP A 58 26.78 -10.31 -18.55
N PHE A 59 25.84 -9.42 -18.92
CA PHE A 59 24.57 -9.90 -19.50
C PHE A 59 24.84 -10.39 -20.93
N VAL A 60 25.54 -11.53 -21.03
CA VAL A 60 25.71 -12.27 -22.27
C VAL A 60 24.31 -12.62 -22.78
N ASP A 61 24.01 -12.24 -24.03
CA ASP A 61 22.83 -12.70 -24.77
C ASP A 61 22.82 -14.23 -24.79
N ASP A 62 22.19 -14.84 -23.79
CA ASP A 62 21.90 -16.26 -23.76
C ASP A 62 20.60 -16.55 -24.53
N ASP A 63 20.50 -16.00 -25.74
CA ASP A 63 19.51 -16.41 -26.75
C ASP A 63 19.75 -17.87 -27.21
N ARG A 64 20.79 -18.55 -26.68
CA ARG A 64 21.26 -19.90 -27.06
C ARG A 64 20.51 -21.08 -26.45
N LYS A 65 19.35 -20.88 -25.80
CA LYS A 65 18.61 -21.97 -25.12
C LYS A 65 17.35 -22.47 -25.80
N ASN A 66 16.98 -21.96 -26.98
CA ASN A 66 15.85 -22.51 -27.74
C ASN A 66 16.29 -23.00 -29.14
N PRO A 67 16.34 -24.32 -29.39
CA PRO A 67 16.74 -24.86 -30.69
C PRO A 67 15.73 -24.58 -31.82
N ASN A 68 14.54 -24.03 -31.53
CA ASN A 68 13.43 -23.95 -32.49
C ASN A 68 13.20 -22.56 -33.12
N PHE A 69 13.72 -21.48 -32.52
CA PHE A 69 13.58 -20.10 -33.02
C PHE A 69 14.57 -19.16 -32.34
N THR A 70 15.24 -18.31 -33.13
CA THR A 70 16.17 -17.28 -32.67
C THR A 70 15.68 -15.91 -33.11
N TRP A 71 15.67 -14.94 -32.19
CA TRP A 71 15.35 -13.56 -32.52
C TRP A 71 16.44 -12.94 -33.39
N SER A 72 16.05 -12.22 -34.43
CA SER A 72 16.95 -11.38 -35.22
C SER A 72 16.51 -9.93 -35.13
N HIS A 73 17.36 -9.02 -35.59
CA HIS A 73 17.08 -7.59 -35.61
C HIS A 73 15.74 -7.26 -36.33
N ASP A 74 15.48 -7.87 -37.49
CA ASP A 74 14.22 -7.68 -38.22
C ASP A 74 12.99 -8.17 -37.43
N HIS A 75 13.13 -9.25 -36.65
CA HIS A 75 12.05 -9.72 -35.77
C HIS A 75 11.77 -8.71 -34.66
N ASP A 76 12.83 -8.08 -34.12
CA ASP A 76 12.71 -7.08 -33.07
C ASP A 76 12.02 -5.81 -33.58
N ILE A 77 12.36 -5.35 -34.79
CA ILE A 77 11.72 -4.20 -35.45
C ILE A 77 10.22 -4.44 -35.63
N LEU A 78 9.84 -5.56 -36.23
CA LEU A 78 8.42 -5.88 -36.47
C LEU A 78 7.65 -6.08 -35.17
N MET A 79 8.27 -6.71 -34.17
CA MET A 79 7.68 -6.84 -32.85
C MET A 79 7.41 -5.47 -32.21
N CYS A 80 8.36 -4.52 -32.31
CA CYS A 80 8.17 -3.18 -31.78
C CYS A 80 7.07 -2.41 -32.54
N ARG A 81 6.98 -2.56 -33.87
CA ARG A 81 5.88 -1.97 -34.66
C ARG A 81 4.51 -2.49 -34.22
N GLU A 82 4.35 -3.80 -34.05
CA GLU A 82 3.10 -4.38 -33.56
C GLU A 82 2.75 -3.93 -32.12
N VAL A 83 3.77 -3.71 -31.28
CA VAL A 83 3.58 -3.15 -29.92
C VAL A 83 3.09 -1.70 -29.98
N LEU A 84 3.58 -0.90 -30.93
CA LEU A 84 3.10 0.46 -31.18
C LEU A 84 1.66 0.48 -31.72
N ASP A 85 1.26 -0.52 -32.51
CA ASP A 85 -0.10 -0.56 -33.06
C ASP A 85 -1.15 -1.00 -32.03
N ILE A 86 -0.82 -2.00 -31.19
CA ILE A 86 -1.75 -2.57 -30.21
C ILE A 86 -1.71 -1.83 -28.87
N GLU A 87 -0.60 -1.15 -28.57
CA GLU A 87 -0.37 -0.33 -27.38
C GLU A 87 -0.75 -1.05 -26.06
N PRO A 88 -0.13 -2.20 -25.75
CA PRO A 88 -0.50 -3.01 -24.57
C PRO A 88 -0.27 -2.29 -23.23
N TYR A 89 0.51 -1.20 -23.22
CA TYR A 89 0.80 -0.37 -22.07
C TYR A 89 -0.34 0.59 -21.68
N GLN A 90 -1.34 0.82 -22.54
CA GLN A 90 -2.53 1.59 -22.17
C GLN A 90 -3.35 0.93 -21.04
N TYR A 91 -3.22 -0.39 -20.91
CA TYR A 91 -3.94 -1.17 -19.93
C TYR A 91 -3.14 -1.33 -18.64
N LYS A 92 -3.86 -1.36 -17.50
CA LYS A 92 -3.26 -1.57 -16.17
C LYS A 92 -2.46 -2.86 -16.10
N LEU A 93 -1.40 -2.84 -15.29
CA LEU A 93 -0.63 -4.05 -15.00
C LEU A 93 -1.54 -5.13 -14.39
N ARG A 94 -1.34 -6.38 -14.83
CA ARG A 94 -2.12 -7.56 -14.43
C ARG A 94 -3.61 -7.54 -14.86
N SER A 95 -4.01 -6.61 -15.71
CA SER A 95 -5.34 -6.64 -16.33
C SER A 95 -5.44 -7.77 -17.37
N PRO A 96 -6.60 -8.44 -17.49
CA PRO A 96 -6.82 -9.43 -18.55
C PRO A 96 -6.77 -8.80 -19.95
N GLU A 97 -7.15 -7.53 -20.08
CA GLU A 97 -7.08 -6.76 -21.33
C GLU A 97 -5.63 -6.64 -21.82
N ARG A 98 -4.69 -6.30 -20.91
CA ARG A 98 -3.25 -6.30 -21.24
C ARG A 98 -2.78 -7.68 -21.68
N GLY A 99 -3.26 -8.73 -21.02
CA GLY A 99 -2.96 -10.13 -21.41
C GLY A 99 -3.39 -10.43 -22.84
N LYS A 100 -4.63 -10.09 -23.19
CA LYS A 100 -5.20 -10.23 -24.53
C LYS A 100 -4.44 -9.42 -25.58
N ALA A 101 -4.03 -8.19 -25.26
CA ALA A 101 -3.22 -7.37 -26.16
C ALA A 101 -1.93 -8.08 -26.58
N TRP A 102 -1.21 -8.71 -25.63
CA TRP A 102 -0.02 -9.51 -25.94
C TRP A 102 -0.31 -10.80 -26.72
N GLU A 103 -1.49 -11.39 -26.53
CA GLU A 103 -1.95 -12.54 -27.33
C GLU A 103 -2.22 -12.12 -28.78
N THR A 104 -2.89 -10.98 -28.98
CA THR A 104 -3.14 -10.40 -30.31
C THR A 104 -1.83 -10.13 -31.04
N ILE A 105 -0.88 -9.44 -30.40
CA ILE A 105 0.46 -9.18 -30.96
C ILE A 105 1.11 -10.50 -31.39
N THR A 106 1.05 -11.52 -30.53
CA THR A 106 1.63 -12.83 -30.84
C THR A 106 0.96 -13.49 -32.05
N SER A 107 -0.37 -13.41 -32.14
CA SER A 107 -1.11 -13.94 -33.28
C SER A 107 -0.77 -13.22 -34.58
N HIS A 108 -0.63 -11.89 -34.55
CA HIS A 108 -0.20 -11.10 -35.71
C HIS A 108 1.21 -11.49 -36.16
N LEU A 109 2.16 -11.52 -35.22
CA LEU A 109 3.53 -11.91 -35.52
C LEU A 109 3.62 -13.31 -36.11
N ASN A 110 2.90 -14.29 -35.56
CA ASN A 110 2.88 -15.66 -36.10
C ASN A 110 2.13 -15.79 -37.44
N ALA A 111 1.27 -14.83 -37.79
CA ALA A 111 0.61 -14.77 -39.10
C ALA A 111 1.50 -14.15 -40.19
N THR A 112 2.54 -13.40 -39.80
CA THR A 112 3.51 -12.80 -40.72
C THR A 112 4.30 -13.87 -41.47
N SER A 113 4.36 -13.74 -42.80
CA SER A 113 5.03 -14.72 -43.68
C SER A 113 6.56 -14.60 -43.63
N HIS A 114 7.08 -13.37 -43.64
CA HIS A 114 8.51 -13.07 -43.58
C HIS A 114 8.75 -11.83 -42.71
N PRO A 115 9.66 -11.90 -41.72
CA PRO A 115 10.34 -13.08 -41.20
C PRO A 115 9.36 -14.02 -40.46
N LYS A 116 9.69 -15.31 -40.40
CA LYS A 116 8.78 -16.34 -39.87
C LYS A 116 8.89 -16.41 -38.35
N PHE A 117 7.82 -16.05 -37.66
CA PHE A 117 7.76 -16.14 -36.20
C PHE A 117 7.29 -17.53 -35.73
N ARG A 118 7.88 -17.98 -34.62
CA ARG A 118 7.44 -19.14 -33.83
C ARG A 118 7.46 -18.79 -32.36
N VAL A 119 6.62 -17.83 -31.99
CA VAL A 119 6.68 -17.17 -30.67
C VAL A 119 5.41 -17.40 -29.86
N THR A 120 5.56 -17.34 -28.54
CA THR A 120 4.45 -17.38 -27.58
C THR A 120 4.26 -15.99 -26.95
N PRO A 121 3.09 -15.68 -26.36
CA PRO A 121 2.89 -14.38 -25.70
C PRO A 121 3.86 -14.13 -24.54
N ARG A 122 4.40 -15.21 -23.95
CA ARG A 122 5.44 -15.10 -22.93
C ARG A 122 6.79 -14.71 -23.53
N SER A 123 7.19 -15.31 -24.65
CA SER A 123 8.49 -15.00 -25.27
C SER A 123 8.52 -13.60 -25.87
N VAL A 124 7.42 -13.14 -26.46
CA VAL A 124 7.29 -11.75 -26.97
C VAL A 124 7.46 -10.75 -25.83
N ARG A 125 6.71 -10.91 -24.73
CA ARG A 125 6.85 -10.05 -23.54
C ARG A 125 8.26 -10.07 -22.97
N HIS A 126 8.88 -11.25 -22.91
CA HIS A 126 10.25 -11.38 -22.41
C HIS A 126 11.25 -10.62 -23.30
N ARG A 127 11.17 -10.80 -24.62
CA ARG A 127 12.02 -10.10 -25.58
C ARG A 127 11.83 -8.59 -25.52
N TYR A 128 10.58 -8.13 -25.50
CA TYR A 128 10.24 -6.72 -25.34
C TYR A 128 10.88 -6.10 -24.07
N ASN A 129 10.70 -6.76 -22.91
CA ASN A 129 11.28 -6.31 -21.65
C ASN A 129 12.82 -6.30 -21.68
N LEU A 130 13.41 -7.22 -22.44
CA LEU A 130 14.87 -7.27 -22.59
C LEU A 130 15.38 -6.08 -23.40
N LEU A 131 14.77 -5.81 -24.56
CA LEU A 131 15.17 -4.72 -25.46
C LEU A 131 14.99 -3.35 -24.79
N THR A 132 13.83 -3.10 -24.19
CA THR A 132 13.55 -1.85 -23.47
C THR A 132 14.54 -1.60 -22.32
N LYS A 133 14.88 -2.63 -21.54
CA LYS A 133 15.90 -2.51 -20.48
C LYS A 133 17.28 -2.22 -21.05
N LYS A 134 17.71 -2.94 -22.09
CA LYS A 134 19.00 -2.70 -22.75
C LYS A 134 19.08 -1.26 -23.30
N PHE A 135 18.01 -0.79 -23.92
CA PHE A 135 17.91 0.57 -24.44
C PHE A 135 18.05 1.62 -23.33
N GLN A 136 17.30 1.49 -22.23
CA GLN A 136 17.39 2.41 -21.09
C GLN A 136 18.78 2.41 -20.43
N ILE A 137 19.43 1.25 -20.31
CA ILE A 137 20.79 1.16 -19.77
C ILE A 137 21.77 1.92 -20.67
N ARG A 138 21.65 1.75 -21.99
CA ARG A 138 22.48 2.46 -22.96
C ARG A 138 22.26 3.98 -22.91
N LEU A 139 21.00 4.44 -22.93
CA LEU A 139 20.65 5.86 -22.84
C LEU A 139 21.26 6.51 -21.58
N ASN A 140 21.09 5.87 -20.42
CA ASN A 140 21.68 6.35 -19.16
C ASN A 140 23.22 6.37 -19.18
N ARG A 141 23.86 5.46 -19.93
CA ARG A 141 25.32 5.40 -20.06
C ARG A 141 25.82 6.52 -20.98
N GLU A 142 25.14 6.76 -22.09
CA GLU A 142 25.46 7.83 -23.05
C GLU A 142 25.31 9.21 -22.41
N GLU A 143 24.17 9.48 -21.75
CA GLU A 143 23.93 10.71 -20.98
C GLU A 143 25.05 11.00 -19.96
N ARG A 144 25.68 9.95 -19.42
CA ARG A 144 26.75 10.05 -18.43
C ARG A 144 28.16 10.13 -19.04
N ALA A 145 28.38 9.61 -20.24
CA ALA A 145 29.71 9.42 -20.81
C ALA A 145 30.09 10.46 -21.87
N SER A 146 29.13 10.95 -22.66
CA SER A 146 29.38 11.96 -23.72
C SER A 146 28.04 12.38 -24.33
N GLY A 147 27.79 13.68 -24.48
CA GLY A 147 26.57 14.21 -25.12
C GLY A 147 26.57 14.10 -26.66
N ILE A 148 27.20 13.08 -27.23
CA ILE A 148 27.24 12.83 -28.67
C ILE A 148 26.46 11.54 -28.91
N SER A 149 25.27 11.69 -29.50
CA SER A 149 24.40 10.60 -29.94
C SER A 149 25.03 9.88 -31.13
N ASP A 150 25.11 8.55 -31.08
CA ASP A 150 25.30 7.71 -32.28
C ASP A 150 24.04 7.76 -33.16
N ASP A 151 24.15 7.37 -34.43
CA ASP A 151 23.02 7.27 -35.36
C ASP A 151 21.96 6.29 -34.80
N ASN A 152 20.80 6.83 -34.39
CA ASN A 152 19.70 6.03 -33.86
C ASN A 152 19.21 5.03 -34.91
N SER A 153 19.43 3.73 -34.65
CA SER A 153 18.86 2.64 -35.44
C SER A 153 17.34 2.76 -35.51
N GLU A 154 16.71 2.21 -36.56
CA GLU A 154 15.24 2.16 -36.64
C GLU A 154 14.63 1.52 -35.38
N LEU A 155 15.25 0.45 -34.88
CA LEU A 155 14.82 -0.21 -33.65
C LEU A 155 14.89 0.73 -32.44
N ASP A 156 15.90 1.59 -32.40
CA ASP A 156 16.11 2.54 -31.31
C ASP A 156 15.02 3.62 -31.30
N ASN A 157 14.69 4.15 -32.48
CA ASN A 157 13.59 5.12 -32.63
C ASN A 157 12.25 4.50 -32.22
N LEU A 158 11.99 3.24 -32.60
CA LEU A 158 10.77 2.53 -32.19
C LEU A 158 10.73 2.32 -30.67
N LEU A 159 11.86 1.93 -30.05
CA LEU A 159 11.93 1.73 -28.60
C LEU A 159 11.75 3.04 -27.84
N GLU A 160 12.33 4.14 -28.34
CA GLU A 160 12.15 5.48 -27.77
C GLU A 160 10.68 5.91 -27.82
N GLU A 161 10.02 5.78 -28.97
CA GLU A 161 8.60 6.11 -29.12
C GLU A 161 7.72 5.26 -28.18
N ILE A 162 7.99 3.95 -28.09
CA ILE A 162 7.25 3.05 -27.19
C ILE A 162 7.41 3.51 -25.74
N LEU A 163 8.63 3.84 -25.31
CA LEU A 163 8.89 4.26 -23.93
C LEU A 163 8.21 5.59 -23.60
N GLU A 164 8.21 6.54 -24.53
CA GLU A 164 7.49 7.81 -24.36
C GLU A 164 5.98 7.58 -24.22
N LYS A 165 5.39 6.77 -25.11
CA LYS A 165 3.97 6.42 -25.04
C LYS A 165 3.62 5.61 -23.79
N GLU A 166 4.48 4.69 -23.35
CA GLU A 166 4.29 3.92 -22.11
C GLU A 166 4.33 4.84 -20.89
N LYS A 167 5.23 5.83 -20.86
CA LYS A 167 5.28 6.83 -19.80
C LYS A 167 4.00 7.69 -19.77
N ALA A 168 3.56 8.20 -20.92
CA ALA A 168 2.35 8.99 -21.02
C ALA A 168 1.09 8.18 -20.63
N ALA A 169 1.01 6.92 -21.05
CA ALA A 169 -0.08 6.01 -20.67
C ALA A 169 -0.08 5.73 -19.16
N LYS A 170 1.09 5.51 -18.56
CA LYS A 170 1.23 5.31 -17.12
C LYS A 170 0.77 6.55 -16.33
N GLU A 171 1.19 7.74 -16.75
CA GLU A 171 0.76 9.00 -16.11
C GLU A 171 -0.76 9.17 -16.16
N LYS A 172 -1.41 8.83 -17.29
CA LYS A 172 -2.87 8.83 -17.40
C LYS A 172 -3.54 7.86 -16.43
N LEU A 173 -3.04 6.62 -16.34
CA LEU A 173 -3.57 5.61 -15.43
C LEU A 173 -3.41 6.01 -13.95
N ASP A 174 -2.27 6.59 -13.60
CA ASP A 174 -1.99 7.06 -12.23
C ASP A 174 -2.91 8.24 -11.85
N ASN A 175 -3.14 9.18 -12.77
CA ASN A 175 -4.07 10.29 -12.57
C ASN A 175 -5.51 9.80 -12.37
N ASP A 176 -5.99 8.87 -13.21
CA ASP A 176 -7.32 8.27 -13.09
C ASP A 176 -7.52 7.58 -11.72
N ASP A 177 -6.48 6.95 -11.19
CA ASP A 177 -6.53 6.26 -9.89
C ASP A 177 -6.53 7.24 -8.73
N GLU A 178 -5.76 8.32 -8.80
CA GLU A 178 -5.81 9.40 -7.81
C GLU A 178 -7.16 10.14 -7.83
N ASP A 179 -7.77 10.37 -8.99
CA ASP A 179 -9.08 11.01 -9.08
C ASP A 179 -10.20 10.12 -8.53
N LYS A 180 -10.19 8.82 -8.83
CA LYS A 180 -11.11 7.85 -8.21
C LYS A 180 -10.97 7.82 -6.70
N LYS A 181 -9.73 7.83 -6.21
CA LYS A 181 -9.44 7.84 -4.77
C LYS A 181 -9.90 9.13 -4.09
N LYS A 182 -9.71 10.30 -4.73
CA LYS A 182 -10.23 11.58 -4.24
C LYS A 182 -11.77 11.60 -4.20
N SER A 183 -12.44 11.07 -5.24
CA SER A 183 -13.90 10.96 -5.26
C SER A 183 -14.41 10.11 -4.09
N LEU A 184 -13.85 8.91 -3.91
CA LEU A 184 -14.21 8.02 -2.81
C LEU A 184 -13.93 8.64 -1.43
N ALA A 185 -12.83 9.39 -1.30
CA ALA A 185 -12.51 10.10 -0.07
C ALA A 185 -13.52 11.22 0.22
N ASN A 186 -13.95 11.96 -0.80
CA ASN A 186 -14.95 13.02 -0.66
C ASN A 186 -16.35 12.45 -0.36
N GLU A 187 -16.75 11.36 -1.02
CA GLU A 187 -17.99 10.63 -0.71
C GLU A 187 -17.99 10.10 0.73
N LYS A 188 -16.86 9.57 1.19
CA LYS A 188 -16.71 9.14 2.59
C LYS A 188 -16.79 10.32 3.56
N ALA A 189 -16.12 11.43 3.27
CA ALA A 189 -16.13 12.63 4.12
C ALA A 189 -17.55 13.25 4.21
N THR A 190 -18.27 13.31 3.08
CA THR A 190 -19.66 13.79 3.05
C THR A 190 -20.59 12.86 3.82
N ALA A 191 -20.43 11.54 3.71
CA ALA A 191 -21.19 10.57 4.51
C ALA A 191 -20.90 10.70 6.02
N GLU A 192 -19.64 10.88 6.40
CA GLU A 192 -19.24 11.09 7.79
C GLU A 192 -19.77 12.43 8.35
N ASP A 193 -19.74 13.50 7.57
CA ASP A 193 -20.30 14.80 7.96
C ASP A 193 -21.83 14.72 8.16
N MET A 194 -22.55 14.06 7.25
CA MET A 194 -23.99 13.80 7.43
C MET A 194 -24.28 13.01 8.71
N ARG A 195 -23.48 11.99 9.01
CA ARG A 195 -23.60 11.20 10.26
C ARG A 195 -23.36 12.06 11.49
N LYS A 196 -22.34 12.92 11.48
CA LYS A 196 -22.03 13.83 12.59
C LYS A 196 -23.16 14.84 12.83
N ARG A 197 -23.65 15.48 11.77
CA ARG A 197 -24.80 16.42 11.84
C ARG A 197 -26.05 15.77 12.40
N ALA A 198 -26.33 14.51 12.04
CA ALA A 198 -27.47 13.77 12.59
C ALA A 198 -27.32 13.53 14.10
N LEU A 199 -26.14 13.12 14.57
CA LEU A 199 -25.87 12.92 16.00
C LEU A 199 -25.99 14.23 16.80
N GLU A 200 -25.48 15.34 16.26
CA GLU A 200 -25.60 16.66 16.89
C GLU A 200 -27.07 17.11 17.02
N ARG A 201 -27.89 16.89 15.98
CA ARG A 201 -29.33 17.22 16.00
C ARG A 201 -30.10 16.41 17.04
N VAL A 202 -29.79 15.12 17.19
CA VAL A 202 -30.35 14.28 18.27
C VAL A 202 -29.97 14.84 19.64
N GLY A 203 -28.70 15.22 19.84
CA GLY A 203 -28.21 15.84 21.08
C GLY A 203 -28.90 17.17 21.43
N GLN A 204 -29.23 18.00 20.44
CA GLN A 204 -29.99 19.24 20.66
C GLN A 204 -31.45 18.98 21.07
N THR A 205 -32.12 17.98 20.48
CA THR A 205 -33.47 17.59 20.91
C THR A 205 -33.50 17.01 22.33
N ALA A 206 -32.42 16.36 22.76
CA ALA A 206 -32.26 15.92 24.15
C ALA A 206 -32.08 17.10 25.12
N LYS A 207 -31.23 18.10 24.77
CA LYS A 207 -31.06 19.31 25.59
C LYS A 207 -32.33 20.16 25.71
N ARG A 208 -33.18 20.20 24.68
CA ARG A 208 -34.48 20.89 24.74
C ARG A 208 -35.49 20.23 25.69
N LYS A 209 -35.35 18.93 26.00
CA LYS A 209 -36.17 18.27 27.03
C LYS A 209 -35.65 18.46 28.46
N GLY A 210 -34.42 18.95 28.65
CA GLY A 210 -33.80 19.17 29.96
C GLY A 210 -33.88 20.60 30.50
N LYS A 211 -34.55 21.53 29.80
CA LYS A 211 -34.63 22.96 30.16
C LYS A 211 -36.06 23.47 30.37
N ALA A 212 -36.95 22.59 30.81
CA ALA A 212 -38.31 22.96 31.19
C ALA A 212 -38.61 22.51 32.62
N GLU A 213 -37.88 23.07 33.59
CA GLU A 213 -38.37 23.17 34.97
C GLU A 213 -38.16 24.63 35.43
N GLY A 214 -39.30 25.31 35.57
CA GLY A 214 -39.50 26.66 36.07
C GLY A 214 -41.02 26.85 36.17
N PRO A 215 -41.58 27.17 37.36
CA PRO A 215 -42.96 26.88 37.70
C PRO A 215 -43.93 27.86 37.05
N GLU A 216 -45.17 27.40 36.89
CA GLU A 216 -46.38 28.18 36.60
C GLU A 216 -46.63 28.56 35.14
N ALA A 217 -47.38 27.69 34.44
CA ALA A 217 -48.47 28.10 33.55
C ALA A 217 -49.24 26.85 33.07
N GLU A 218 -50.54 26.85 33.34
CA GLU A 218 -51.49 25.83 32.94
C GLU A 218 -51.54 25.55 31.42
N LYS A 219 -51.81 24.27 31.12
CA LYS A 219 -52.60 23.74 29.99
C LYS A 219 -52.12 24.07 28.56
N SER A 220 -51.60 23.05 27.86
CA SER A 220 -52.39 22.39 26.80
C SER A 220 -51.62 21.30 26.03
N LYS A 221 -52.38 20.25 25.66
CA LYS A 221 -52.11 19.17 24.69
C LYS A 221 -51.26 17.98 25.19
N SER A 222 -51.99 17.09 25.85
CA SER A 222 -51.68 15.67 26.04
C SER A 222 -51.28 14.98 24.72
N ARG A 223 -49.97 14.84 24.46
CA ARG A 223 -49.48 13.75 23.63
C ARG A 223 -49.49 12.49 24.49
N LYS A 224 -50.51 11.65 24.27
CA LYS A 224 -50.68 10.27 24.76
C LYS A 224 -49.34 9.65 25.20
N SER A 225 -49.04 9.76 26.48
CA SER A 225 -47.97 9.01 27.12
C SER A 225 -48.40 7.55 27.06
N ARG A 226 -47.74 6.75 26.23
CA ARG A 226 -47.92 5.31 26.22
C ARG A 226 -47.42 4.80 27.58
N LYS A 227 -48.39 4.49 28.43
CA LYS A 227 -48.39 3.56 29.56
C LYS A 227 -47.04 2.83 29.78
N SER A 228 -46.41 3.15 30.92
CA SER A 228 -45.29 2.47 31.58
C SER A 228 -44.05 2.13 30.72
N THR A 229 -43.21 3.13 30.43
CA THR A 229 -41.79 2.92 30.09
C THR A 229 -40.83 3.48 31.15
N GLY A 230 -41.34 4.18 32.17
CA GLY A 230 -40.51 4.74 33.24
C GLY A 230 -39.90 3.64 34.12
N GLU A 231 -40.74 2.70 34.55
CA GLU A 231 -40.37 1.57 35.41
C GLU A 231 -39.36 0.62 34.74
N ALA A 232 -39.55 0.33 33.45
CA ALA A 232 -38.60 -0.48 32.68
C ALA A 232 -37.23 0.22 32.52
N VAL A 233 -37.22 1.55 32.37
CA VAL A 233 -35.97 2.34 32.28
C VAL A 233 -35.27 2.42 33.63
N GLU A 234 -36.02 2.54 34.72
CA GLU A 234 -35.48 2.54 36.08
C GLU A 234 -34.86 1.18 36.44
N TYR A 235 -35.54 0.08 36.10
CA TYR A 235 -35.01 -1.27 36.24
C TYR A 235 -33.69 -1.48 35.46
N LEU A 236 -33.62 -0.97 34.22
CA LEU A 236 -32.39 -1.06 33.42
C LEU A 236 -31.23 -0.25 34.02
N LYS A 237 -31.52 0.93 34.59
CA LYS A 237 -30.52 1.75 35.29
C LYS A 237 -30.04 1.07 36.57
N GLU A 238 -30.96 0.58 37.39
CA GLU A 238 -30.65 -0.12 38.63
C GLU A 238 -29.82 -1.38 38.37
N ARG A 239 -30.16 -2.14 37.32
CA ARG A 239 -29.40 -3.31 36.89
C ARG A 239 -27.98 -2.93 36.47
N ALA A 240 -27.81 -1.87 35.67
CA ALA A 240 -26.49 -1.40 35.26
C ALA A 240 -25.65 -0.94 36.45
N SER A 241 -26.24 -0.22 37.40
CA SER A 241 -25.55 0.20 38.64
C SER A 241 -25.12 -0.99 39.50
N LYS A 242 -25.99 -2.00 39.67
CA LYS A 242 -25.67 -3.23 40.39
C LYS A 242 -24.55 -4.02 39.72
N GLU A 243 -24.55 -4.09 38.38
CA GLU A 243 -23.51 -4.80 37.62
C GLU A 243 -22.15 -4.09 37.72
N ILE A 244 -22.12 -2.76 37.67
CA ILE A 244 -20.90 -1.97 37.90
C ILE A 244 -20.38 -2.20 39.32
N GLN A 245 -21.25 -2.12 40.32
CA GLN A 245 -20.87 -2.28 41.73
C GLN A 245 -20.31 -3.69 42.01
N LEU A 246 -20.89 -4.73 41.42
CA LEU A 246 -20.41 -6.10 41.57
C LEU A 246 -19.03 -6.28 40.92
N ARG A 247 -18.82 -5.67 39.76
CA ARG A 247 -17.53 -5.69 39.04
C ARG A 247 -16.44 -4.92 39.79
N GLU A 248 -16.78 -3.82 40.45
CA GLU A 248 -15.85 -3.09 41.33
C GLU A 248 -15.47 -3.91 42.56
N GLN A 249 -16.42 -4.58 43.20
CA GLN A 249 -16.14 -5.46 44.33
C GLN A 249 -15.26 -6.66 43.94
N GLU A 250 -15.47 -7.24 42.76
CA GLU A 250 -14.62 -8.31 42.24
C GLU A 250 -13.17 -7.84 42.03
N LEU A 251 -12.99 -6.66 41.42
CA LEU A 251 -11.67 -6.05 41.21
C LEU A 251 -10.97 -5.73 42.54
N GLU A 252 -11.71 -5.22 43.52
CA GLU A 252 -11.21 -4.91 44.87
C GLU A 252 -10.72 -6.20 45.58
N MET A 253 -11.49 -7.28 45.51
CA MET A 253 -11.11 -8.58 46.08
C MET A 253 -9.86 -9.14 45.42
N ARG A 254 -9.79 -9.08 44.10
CA ARG A 254 -8.63 -9.56 43.33
C ARG A 254 -7.37 -8.74 43.61
N LYS A 255 -7.51 -7.43 43.83
CA LYS A 255 -6.40 -6.56 44.25
C LYS A 255 -5.91 -6.90 45.65
N LYS A 256 -6.83 -7.09 46.61
CA LYS A 256 -6.47 -7.52 47.98
C LYS A 256 -5.79 -8.88 48.00
N GLU A 257 -6.23 -9.81 47.17
CA GLU A 257 -5.58 -11.12 47.03
C GLU A 257 -4.16 -10.97 46.46
N HIS A 258 -3.99 -10.18 45.40
CA HIS A 258 -2.68 -9.89 44.82
C HIS A 258 -1.74 -9.20 45.82
N ASP A 259 -2.24 -8.24 46.61
CA ASP A 259 -1.46 -7.55 47.64
C ASP A 259 -1.06 -8.51 48.77
N ARG A 260 -1.97 -9.39 49.21
CA ARG A 260 -1.65 -10.45 50.20
C ARG A 260 -0.61 -11.43 49.67
N MET A 261 -0.69 -11.81 48.40
CA MET A 261 0.32 -12.64 47.74
C MET A 261 1.67 -11.91 47.67
N SER A 262 1.67 -10.64 47.26
CA SER A 262 2.90 -9.83 47.22
C SER A 262 3.52 -9.62 48.61
N GLN A 263 2.71 -9.50 49.66
CA GLN A 263 3.19 -9.33 51.03
C GLN A 263 3.80 -10.62 51.58
N ARG A 264 3.17 -11.77 51.30
CA ARG A 264 3.73 -13.10 51.63
C ARG A 264 5.05 -13.38 50.91
N GLU A 265 5.20 -12.92 49.67
CA GLU A 265 6.45 -13.05 48.92
C GLU A 265 7.55 -12.10 49.44
N ARG A 266 7.18 -10.91 49.96
CA ARG A 266 8.11 -9.99 50.63
C ARG A 266 8.57 -10.49 52.01
N GLU A 267 7.75 -11.26 52.72
CA GLU A 267 8.10 -11.84 54.02
C GLU A 267 8.98 -13.10 53.91
N LYS A 268 9.07 -13.71 52.72
CA LYS A 268 9.91 -14.89 52.45
C LYS A 268 11.31 -14.55 51.94
N ASN A 269 11.55 -13.31 51.53
CA ASN A 269 12.82 -12.80 51.01
C ASN A 269 13.54 -11.98 52.09
#